data_AF-A0A7Y4V9V3-F1
#
_entry.id   AF-A0A7Y4V9V3-F1
#
_cell.length_a   1.000
_cell.length_b   1.000
_cell.length_c   1.000
_cell.angle_alpha   90.00
_cell.angle_beta   90.00
_cell.angle_gamma   90.00
#
_symmetry.space_group_name_H-M   'P 1'
#
loop_
_entity.id
_entity.type
_entity.pdbx_description
1 polymer ?
#
loop_
_entity_poly.entity_id
_entity_poly.type
_entity_poly.pdbx_seq_one_letter_code
_entity_poly.pdbx_strand_id
1 'polypeptide(L)'
;MQTILGANGTIASELSRHLPQYTDKIRQVSRNPKKANASDELFSADLLNYQQVEKAVAGSEVTYLLAGLKYDVKVWQDQWPKVMKHTIDACKKHNSKLVFFDNVYSYGLVNGTMTEDTPFNPTSKKGEVRAKIATMLLDEIKAGNLQGMIVRAADFYGPNVLLSLTHSMVTEKLKTKKSAQWIGDPRKIHSFTYTPDAGRAVAILGNTTSAFNQTWHALTSQEKITGEQYVRMASEFAGQPYKIQPLPKWGVRALGIFIPVLREFVEMMYQYENDYFFDSSKFEKKFGIIATSYKTGIAETLR
;
A
#
# COMPACT_ATOMS: atom_id res chain seq x y z
N MET A 1 -0.61 -17.06 16.79
CA MET A 1 -0.99 -17.15 15.35
C MET A 1 -1.18 -15.74 14.84
N GLN A 2 -0.61 -15.43 13.69
CA GLN A 2 -0.81 -14.15 12.99
C GLN A 2 -1.39 -14.40 11.61
N THR A 3 -2.49 -13.71 11.29
CA THR A 3 -3.29 -13.99 10.10
C THR A 3 -3.19 -12.85 9.09
N ILE A 4 -2.89 -13.17 7.83
CA ILE A 4 -2.80 -12.20 6.74
C ILE A 4 -3.98 -12.37 5.79
N LEU A 5 -4.93 -11.45 5.85
CA LEU A 5 -6.04 -11.34 4.91
C LEU A 5 -5.57 -10.63 3.64
N GLY A 6 -5.57 -11.33 2.51
CA GLY A 6 -5.00 -10.83 1.25
C GLY A 6 -3.56 -11.30 1.00
N ALA A 7 -3.20 -12.48 1.49
CA ALA A 7 -1.84 -13.05 1.51
C ALA A 7 -1.01 -12.98 0.22
N ASN A 8 -1.64 -12.98 -0.96
CA ASN A 8 -0.93 -13.03 -2.24
C ASN A 8 -0.51 -11.65 -2.78
N GLY A 9 -0.83 -10.57 -2.05
CA GLY A 9 -0.45 -9.21 -2.43
C GLY A 9 1.06 -8.94 -2.25
N THR A 10 1.54 -7.88 -2.89
CA THR A 10 2.95 -7.43 -2.78
C THR A 10 3.37 -7.20 -1.33
N ILE A 11 2.60 -6.39 -0.59
CA ILE A 11 2.93 -6.08 0.81
C ILE A 11 2.71 -7.28 1.72
N ALA A 12 1.74 -8.15 1.41
CA ALA A 12 1.54 -9.39 2.14
C ALA A 12 2.72 -10.36 1.98
N SER A 13 3.31 -10.42 0.79
CA SER A 13 4.52 -11.22 0.56
C SER A 13 5.72 -10.68 1.35
N GLU A 14 5.92 -9.36 1.36
CA GLU A 14 7.00 -8.75 2.15
C GLU A 14 6.76 -8.88 3.67
N LEU A 15 5.54 -8.63 4.15
CA LEU A 15 5.18 -8.88 5.55
C LEU A 15 5.50 -10.33 5.93
N SER A 16 5.08 -11.29 5.09
CA SER A 16 5.27 -12.71 5.36
C SER A 16 6.75 -13.10 5.47
N ARG A 17 7.66 -12.44 4.76
CA ARG A 17 9.10 -12.66 4.91
C ARG A 17 9.66 -12.16 6.24
N HIS A 18 9.04 -11.15 6.84
CA HIS A 18 9.52 -10.54 8.09
C HIS A 18 8.88 -11.16 9.34
N LEU A 19 7.67 -11.69 9.25
CA LEU A 19 6.96 -12.29 10.40
C LEU A 19 7.68 -13.46 11.10
N PRO A 20 8.50 -14.31 10.43
CA PRO A 20 9.25 -15.38 11.10
C PRO A 20 10.18 -14.92 12.23
N GLN A 21 10.52 -13.63 12.29
CA GLN A 21 11.29 -13.04 13.40
C GLN A 21 10.47 -12.93 14.69
N TYR A 22 9.14 -12.95 14.58
CA TYR A 22 8.20 -12.74 15.69
C TYR A 22 7.35 -13.98 15.98
N THR A 23 7.03 -14.78 14.97
CA THR A 23 6.24 -15.99 15.13
C THR A 23 6.46 -16.99 13.99
N ASP A 24 6.38 -18.27 14.31
CA ASP A 24 6.36 -19.39 13.35
C ASP A 24 4.94 -19.76 12.88
N LYS A 25 3.91 -19.22 13.55
CA LYS A 25 2.48 -19.49 13.30
C LYS A 25 1.87 -18.38 12.47
N ILE A 26 2.00 -18.49 11.15
CA ILE A 26 1.49 -17.52 10.17
C ILE A 26 0.39 -18.18 9.33
N ARG A 27 -0.78 -17.55 9.24
CA ARG A 27 -1.88 -18.01 8.38
C ARG A 27 -2.02 -17.10 7.17
N GLN A 28 -1.83 -17.67 5.99
CA GLN A 28 -2.00 -17.01 4.70
C GLN A 28 -3.45 -17.18 4.21
N VAL A 29 -4.19 -16.07 4.15
CA VAL A 29 -5.60 -16.07 3.77
C VAL A 29 -5.80 -15.36 2.44
N SER A 30 -6.32 -16.09 1.45
CA SER A 30 -6.86 -15.53 0.21
C SER A 30 -7.79 -16.56 -0.44
N ARG A 31 -8.35 -16.26 -1.62
CA ARG A 31 -9.13 -17.26 -2.37
C ARG A 31 -8.27 -18.47 -2.79
N ASN A 32 -7.01 -18.22 -3.15
CA ASN A 32 -6.05 -19.23 -3.58
C ASN A 32 -4.71 -19.00 -2.84
N PRO A 33 -4.64 -19.27 -1.53
CA PRO A 33 -3.50 -18.91 -0.70
C PRO A 33 -2.25 -19.70 -1.11
N LYS A 34 -1.09 -19.08 -0.98
CA LYS A 34 0.21 -19.69 -1.23
C LYS A 34 1.09 -19.51 0.00
N LYS A 35 1.98 -20.48 0.22
CA LYS A 35 2.99 -20.37 1.27
C LYS A 35 4.03 -19.33 0.86
N ALA A 36 4.33 -18.40 1.74
CA ALA A 36 5.51 -17.56 1.66
C ALA A 36 6.67 -18.19 2.44
N ASN A 37 6.37 -18.88 3.54
CA ASN A 37 7.33 -19.63 4.35
C ASN A 37 6.91 -21.10 4.49
N ALA A 38 7.85 -21.98 4.84
CA ALA A 38 7.59 -23.41 4.98
C ALA A 38 6.51 -23.74 6.04
N SER A 39 6.52 -23.00 7.17
CA SER A 39 5.60 -23.21 8.30
C SER A 39 4.23 -22.55 8.11
N ASP A 40 4.01 -21.80 7.03
CA ASP A 40 2.74 -21.10 6.81
C ASP A 40 1.55 -22.08 6.76
N GLU A 41 0.50 -21.74 7.49
CA GLU A 41 -0.83 -22.33 7.36
C GLU A 41 -1.57 -21.65 6.20
N LEU A 42 -2.20 -22.45 5.32
CA LEU A 42 -3.00 -21.93 4.22
C LEU A 42 -4.48 -22.00 4.57
N PHE A 43 -5.20 -20.90 4.38
CA PHE A 43 -6.63 -20.86 4.61
C PHE A 43 -7.34 -20.18 3.43
N SER A 44 -8.20 -20.92 2.71
CA SER A 44 -8.96 -20.34 1.62
C SER A 44 -10.17 -19.57 2.16
N ALA A 45 -10.28 -18.30 1.80
CA ALA A 45 -11.43 -17.46 2.14
C ALA A 45 -11.69 -16.37 1.10
N ASP A 46 -12.97 -16.07 0.89
CA ASP A 46 -13.44 -14.85 0.26
C ASP A 46 -13.78 -13.81 1.34
N LEU A 47 -13.16 -12.64 1.27
CA LEU A 47 -13.37 -11.57 2.26
C LEU A 47 -14.76 -10.93 2.15
N LEU A 48 -15.50 -11.19 1.07
CA LEU A 48 -16.91 -10.82 0.94
C LEU A 48 -17.85 -11.77 1.69
N ASN A 49 -17.35 -12.89 2.21
CA ASN A 49 -18.13 -13.83 3.01
C ASN A 49 -17.72 -13.75 4.49
N TYR A 50 -18.59 -13.19 5.33
CA TYR A 50 -18.31 -13.00 6.75
C TYR A 50 -17.91 -14.30 7.47
N GLN A 51 -18.63 -15.40 7.24
CA GLN A 51 -18.36 -16.67 7.92
C GLN A 51 -16.97 -17.23 7.57
N GLN A 52 -16.49 -16.99 6.35
CA GLN A 52 -15.14 -17.38 5.96
C GLN A 52 -14.08 -16.49 6.62
N VAL A 53 -14.30 -15.16 6.67
CA VAL A 53 -13.41 -14.22 7.37
C VAL A 53 -13.33 -14.54 8.86
N GLU A 54 -14.48 -14.79 9.49
CA GLU A 54 -14.57 -15.11 10.91
C GLU A 54 -13.79 -16.36 11.27
N LYS A 55 -13.94 -17.45 10.49
CA LYS A 55 -13.14 -18.67 10.66
C LYS A 55 -11.65 -18.44 10.41
N ALA A 56 -11.31 -17.62 9.40
CA ALA A 56 -9.92 -17.31 9.08
C ALA A 56 -9.22 -16.53 10.20
N VAL A 57 -9.95 -15.67 10.92
CA VAL A 57 -9.43 -14.86 12.04
C VAL A 57 -9.38 -15.64 13.35
N ALA A 58 -10.18 -16.70 13.51
CA ALA A 58 -10.24 -17.48 14.74
C ALA A 58 -8.85 -17.94 15.25
N GLY A 59 -8.59 -17.67 16.54
CA GLY A 59 -7.33 -17.99 17.22
C GLY A 59 -6.14 -17.08 16.89
N SER A 60 -6.34 -15.98 16.15
CA SER A 60 -5.28 -15.05 15.76
C SER A 60 -5.05 -13.98 16.82
N GLU A 61 -3.80 -13.75 17.20
CA GLU A 61 -3.43 -12.63 18.06
C GLU A 61 -3.45 -11.31 17.30
N VAL A 62 -2.92 -11.32 16.07
CA VAL A 62 -2.89 -10.17 15.17
C VAL A 62 -3.42 -10.59 13.81
N THR A 63 -4.32 -9.78 13.26
CA THR A 63 -4.87 -9.92 11.91
C THR A 63 -4.44 -8.72 11.07
N TYR A 64 -3.82 -8.98 9.93
CA TYR A 64 -3.39 -7.97 8.95
C TYR A 64 -4.38 -7.95 7.79
N LEU A 65 -5.02 -6.80 7.54
CA LEU A 65 -5.83 -6.57 6.35
C LEU A 65 -4.98 -5.92 5.26
N LEU A 66 -4.48 -6.76 4.35
CA LEU A 66 -3.59 -6.39 3.22
C LEU A 66 -4.25 -6.65 1.86
N ALA A 67 -5.57 -6.77 1.83
CA ALA A 67 -6.31 -7.11 0.61
C ALA A 67 -6.20 -6.00 -0.45
N GLY A 68 -5.87 -6.38 -1.68
CA GLY A 68 -6.03 -5.53 -2.86
C GLY A 68 -7.31 -5.90 -3.60
N LEU A 69 -8.25 -4.95 -3.73
CA LEU A 69 -9.42 -5.12 -4.60
C LEU A 69 -9.09 -4.66 -6.02
N LYS A 70 -9.85 -5.13 -7.01
CA LYS A 70 -9.75 -4.64 -8.39
C LYS A 70 -9.83 -3.11 -8.37
N TYR A 71 -8.91 -2.44 -9.06
CA TYR A 71 -8.82 -0.99 -9.11
C TYR A 71 -9.96 -0.40 -9.96
N ASP A 72 -11.15 -0.34 -9.37
CA ASP A 72 -12.41 0.02 -10.00
C ASP A 72 -13.30 0.67 -8.94
N VAL A 73 -13.80 1.87 -9.21
CA VAL A 73 -14.55 2.68 -8.25
C VAL A 73 -15.83 1.99 -7.78
N LYS A 74 -16.55 1.29 -8.68
CA LYS A 74 -17.79 0.59 -8.34
C LYS A 74 -17.50 -0.60 -7.44
N VAL A 75 -16.44 -1.35 -7.76
CA VAL A 75 -15.96 -2.43 -6.90
C VAL A 75 -15.59 -1.90 -5.53
N TRP A 76 -14.87 -0.78 -5.45
CA TRP A 76 -14.45 -0.21 -4.18
C TRP A 76 -15.64 0.23 -3.34
N GLN A 77 -16.59 0.95 -3.93
CA GLN A 77 -17.81 1.41 -3.24
C GLN A 77 -18.65 0.25 -2.68
N ASP A 78 -18.76 -0.86 -3.43
CA ASP A 78 -19.54 -2.02 -3.00
C ASP A 78 -18.80 -2.91 -1.98
N GLN A 79 -17.52 -3.20 -2.23
CA GLN A 79 -16.82 -4.29 -1.57
C GLN A 79 -15.98 -3.86 -0.36
N TRP A 80 -15.30 -2.70 -0.41
CA TRP A 80 -14.44 -2.28 0.70
C TRP A 80 -15.19 -2.12 2.03
N PRO A 81 -16.38 -1.51 2.08
CA PRO A 81 -17.15 -1.44 3.32
C PRO A 81 -17.51 -2.81 3.90
N LYS A 82 -17.84 -3.79 3.04
CA LYS A 82 -18.15 -5.17 3.46
C LYS A 82 -16.91 -5.85 4.02
N VAL A 83 -15.80 -5.80 3.29
CA VAL A 83 -14.51 -6.38 3.72
C VAL A 83 -14.08 -5.79 5.06
N MET A 84 -14.07 -4.46 5.19
CA MET A 84 -13.69 -3.80 6.45
C MET A 84 -14.62 -4.22 7.60
N LYS A 85 -15.94 -4.20 7.39
CA LYS A 85 -16.91 -4.62 8.40
C LYS A 85 -16.68 -6.06 8.84
N HIS A 86 -16.55 -7.00 7.90
CA HIS A 86 -16.32 -8.41 8.22
C HIS A 86 -15.03 -8.61 9.01
N THR A 87 -13.96 -7.92 8.63
CA THR A 87 -12.67 -7.99 9.34
C THR A 87 -12.77 -7.43 10.75
N ILE A 88 -13.38 -6.24 10.93
CA ILE A 88 -13.60 -5.64 12.26
C ILE A 88 -14.43 -6.57 13.14
N ASP A 89 -15.58 -7.04 12.65
CA ASP A 89 -16.49 -7.90 13.41
C ASP A 89 -15.81 -9.23 13.82
N ALA A 90 -15.05 -9.84 12.90
CA ALA A 90 -14.28 -11.05 13.17
C ALA A 90 -13.17 -10.81 14.21
N CYS A 91 -12.45 -9.69 14.11
CA CYS A 91 -11.40 -9.31 15.07
C CYS A 91 -11.99 -9.10 16.47
N LYS A 92 -13.12 -8.39 16.57
CA LYS A 92 -13.85 -8.19 17.84
C LYS A 92 -14.27 -9.53 18.44
N LYS A 93 -14.87 -10.41 17.64
CA LYS A 93 -15.35 -11.73 18.09
C LYS A 93 -14.24 -12.60 18.66
N HIS A 94 -13.06 -12.57 18.05
CA HIS A 94 -11.93 -13.43 18.41
C HIS A 94 -10.85 -12.72 19.23
N ASN A 95 -11.12 -11.51 19.70
CA ASN A 95 -10.16 -10.66 20.40
C ASN A 95 -8.80 -10.53 19.68
N SER A 96 -8.85 -10.45 18.35
CA SER A 96 -7.67 -10.27 17.50
C SER A 96 -7.40 -8.78 17.31
N LYS A 97 -6.14 -8.37 17.42
CA LYS A 97 -5.76 -6.99 17.08
C LYS A 97 -5.76 -6.81 15.56
N LEU A 98 -6.19 -5.65 15.08
CA LEU A 98 -6.29 -5.39 13.63
C LEU A 98 -5.23 -4.40 13.13
N VAL A 99 -4.38 -4.83 12.21
CA VAL A 99 -3.49 -3.95 11.43
C VAL A 99 -4.07 -3.78 10.04
N PHE A 100 -4.60 -2.59 9.75
CA PHE A 100 -5.08 -2.25 8.41
C PHE A 100 -4.01 -1.52 7.62
N PHE A 101 -3.59 -2.09 6.49
CA PHE A 101 -2.68 -1.41 5.59
C PHE A 101 -3.46 -0.67 4.51
N ASP A 102 -3.18 0.61 4.38
CA ASP A 102 -3.98 1.57 3.64
C ASP A 102 -3.08 2.45 2.74
N ASN A 103 -3.70 3.18 1.82
CA ASN A 103 -3.08 4.25 1.06
C ASN A 103 -3.47 5.60 1.66
N VAL A 104 -2.98 6.69 1.07
CA VAL A 104 -3.27 8.07 1.53
C VAL A 104 -4.48 8.71 0.88
N TYR A 105 -5.27 7.99 0.07
CA TYR A 105 -6.31 8.61 -0.75
C TYR A 105 -7.40 9.29 0.09
N SER A 106 -7.56 8.90 1.36
CA SER A 106 -8.46 9.56 2.32
C SER A 106 -8.08 11.01 2.61
N TYR A 107 -6.80 11.38 2.48
CA TYR A 107 -6.33 12.75 2.71
C TYR A 107 -6.71 13.68 1.56
N GLY A 108 -6.81 13.17 0.33
CA GLY A 108 -7.08 13.96 -0.87
C GLY A 108 -5.90 14.83 -1.29
N LEU A 109 -6.19 16.00 -1.86
CA LEU A 109 -5.16 16.96 -2.26
C LEU A 109 -4.66 17.75 -1.05
N VAL A 110 -3.39 17.59 -0.71
CA VAL A 110 -2.75 18.25 0.43
C VAL A 110 -1.73 19.26 -0.07
N ASN A 111 -1.84 20.51 0.41
CA ASN A 111 -0.85 21.54 0.17
C ASN A 111 0.27 21.40 1.21
N GLY A 112 1.32 20.65 0.89
CA GLY A 112 2.46 20.41 1.77
C GLY A 112 2.62 18.94 2.13
N THR A 113 3.22 18.67 3.28
CA THR A 113 3.59 17.33 3.72
C THR A 113 2.43 16.60 4.38
N MET A 114 2.10 15.40 3.87
CA MET A 114 1.17 14.50 4.55
C MET A 114 1.84 13.88 5.78
N THR A 115 1.15 13.90 6.91
CA THR A 115 1.54 13.28 8.19
C THR A 115 0.40 12.40 8.70
N GLU A 116 0.59 11.67 9.80
CA GLU A 116 -0.46 10.86 10.42
C GLU A 116 -1.68 11.66 10.87
N ASP A 117 -1.49 12.96 11.15
CA ASP A 117 -2.52 13.89 11.64
C ASP A 117 -3.24 14.63 10.49
N THR A 118 -2.89 14.35 9.24
CA THR A 118 -3.53 14.97 8.08
C THR A 118 -5.02 14.64 8.05
N PRO A 119 -5.92 15.64 7.97
CA PRO A 119 -7.36 15.41 8.00
C PRO A 119 -7.84 14.66 6.75
N PHE A 120 -8.98 13.98 6.86
CA PHE A 120 -9.61 13.37 5.70
C PHE A 120 -10.37 14.42 4.88
N ASN A 121 -9.86 14.71 3.69
CA ASN A 121 -10.50 15.61 2.73
C ASN A 121 -10.41 15.03 1.30
N PRO A 122 -11.01 13.85 1.05
CA PRO A 122 -10.84 13.16 -0.22
C PRO A 122 -11.40 13.97 -1.39
N THR A 123 -10.65 14.02 -2.49
CA THR A 123 -11.02 14.73 -3.73
C THR A 123 -11.36 13.77 -4.88
N SER A 124 -11.49 12.47 -4.57
CA SER A 124 -11.83 11.41 -5.52
C SER A 124 -12.82 10.41 -4.90
N LYS A 125 -13.57 9.68 -5.74
CA LYS A 125 -14.55 8.69 -5.27
C LYS A 125 -13.87 7.52 -4.57
N LYS A 126 -12.69 7.12 -5.06
CA LYS A 126 -11.84 6.13 -4.36
C LYS A 126 -11.39 6.67 -3.00
N GLY A 127 -11.01 7.94 -2.91
CA GLY A 127 -10.67 8.61 -1.66
C GLY A 127 -11.82 8.61 -0.65
N GLU A 128 -13.04 8.90 -1.09
CA GLU A 128 -14.25 8.84 -0.25
C GLU A 128 -14.46 7.44 0.35
N VAL A 129 -14.25 6.39 -0.44
CA VAL A 129 -14.33 5.01 0.04
C VAL A 129 -13.26 4.72 1.09
N ARG A 130 -12.01 5.16 0.86
CA ARG A 130 -10.90 4.95 1.82
C ARG A 130 -11.12 5.73 3.12
N ALA A 131 -11.59 6.97 3.04
CA ALA A 131 -11.98 7.74 4.21
C ALA A 131 -13.08 7.02 5.01
N LYS A 132 -14.14 6.55 4.34
CA LYS A 132 -15.25 5.82 4.99
C LYS A 132 -14.77 4.59 5.78
N ILE A 133 -13.98 3.71 5.17
CA ILE A 133 -13.53 2.48 5.85
C ILE A 133 -12.45 2.75 6.91
N ALA A 134 -11.63 3.79 6.74
CA ALA A 134 -10.70 4.22 7.77
C ALA A 134 -11.46 4.74 9.00
N THR A 135 -12.49 5.56 8.79
CA THR A 135 -13.38 6.04 9.85
C THR A 135 -14.05 4.88 10.59
N MET A 136 -14.57 3.86 9.88
CA MET A 136 -15.16 2.67 10.51
C MET A 136 -14.21 2.00 11.52
N LEU A 137 -12.92 1.85 11.17
CA LEU A 137 -11.93 1.26 12.07
C LEU A 137 -11.56 2.22 13.21
N LEU A 138 -11.33 3.50 12.91
CA LEU A 138 -10.95 4.50 13.91
C LEU A 138 -12.05 4.72 14.96
N ASP A 139 -13.32 4.67 14.57
CA ASP A 139 -14.45 4.79 15.50
C ASP A 139 -14.50 3.62 16.49
N GLU A 140 -14.25 2.40 16.01
CA GLU A 140 -14.21 1.20 16.86
C GLU A 140 -13.00 1.18 17.80
N ILE A 141 -11.85 1.69 17.33
CA ILE A 141 -10.65 1.93 18.17
C ILE A 141 -10.97 2.96 19.25
N LYS A 142 -11.57 4.10 18.87
CA LYS A 142 -11.92 5.19 19.78
C LYS A 142 -12.94 4.76 20.84
N ALA A 143 -13.89 3.90 20.46
CA ALA A 143 -14.87 3.31 21.36
C ALA A 143 -14.27 2.22 22.28
N GLY A 144 -13.03 1.79 22.05
CA GLY A 144 -12.38 0.73 22.83
C GLY A 144 -12.88 -0.67 22.51
N ASN A 145 -13.57 -0.86 21.37
CA ASN A 145 -14.18 -2.13 21.00
C ASN A 145 -13.17 -3.14 20.44
N LEU A 146 -12.05 -2.69 19.90
CA LEU A 146 -10.89 -3.50 19.54
C LEU A 146 -9.60 -2.69 19.62
N GLN A 147 -8.48 -3.38 19.74
CA GLN A 147 -7.18 -2.79 19.47
C GLN A 147 -6.88 -2.86 17.98
N GLY A 148 -6.58 -1.72 17.37
CA GLY A 148 -6.27 -1.68 15.94
C GLY A 148 -5.38 -0.52 15.55
N MET A 149 -4.87 -0.54 14.33
CA MET A 149 -4.09 0.56 13.77
C MET A 149 -4.28 0.66 12.26
N ILE A 150 -3.97 1.84 11.72
CA ILE A 150 -3.87 2.06 10.27
C ILE A 150 -2.42 2.34 9.93
N VAL A 151 -1.87 1.60 8.97
CA VAL A 151 -0.54 1.83 8.40
C VAL A 151 -0.71 2.28 6.96
N ARG A 152 -0.46 3.55 6.68
CA ARG A 152 -0.59 4.12 5.34
C ARG A 152 0.73 4.10 4.60
N ALA A 153 0.69 3.92 3.30
CA ALA A 153 1.86 4.08 2.45
C ALA A 153 1.58 5.02 1.27
N ALA A 154 2.65 5.55 0.70
CA ALA A 154 2.63 6.25 -0.57
C ALA A 154 2.50 5.27 -1.75
N ASP A 155 2.63 5.77 -2.97
CA ASP A 155 2.62 4.90 -4.16
C ASP A 155 3.86 3.98 -4.14
N PHE A 156 3.68 2.74 -4.60
CA PHE A 156 4.71 1.72 -4.46
C PHE A 156 5.73 1.70 -5.59
N TYR A 157 6.95 1.30 -5.22
CA TYR A 157 7.96 0.78 -6.12
C TYR A 157 8.77 -0.32 -5.42
N GLY A 158 9.39 -1.20 -6.19
CA GLY A 158 10.21 -2.27 -5.63
C GLY A 158 10.32 -3.49 -6.56
N PRO A 159 11.12 -4.49 -6.16
CA PRO A 159 11.17 -5.77 -6.84
C PRO A 159 9.79 -6.42 -6.92
N ASN A 160 9.42 -6.95 -8.09
CA ASN A 160 8.17 -7.69 -8.32
C ASN A 160 6.86 -6.93 -8.03
N VAL A 161 6.88 -5.59 -8.00
CA VAL A 161 5.67 -4.76 -7.82
C VAL A 161 4.96 -4.55 -9.17
N LEU A 162 4.49 -5.63 -9.79
CA LEU A 162 4.04 -5.67 -11.18
C LEU A 162 2.84 -4.75 -11.48
N LEU A 163 2.00 -4.46 -10.48
CA LEU A 163 0.80 -3.65 -10.63
C LEU A 163 1.05 -2.14 -10.38
N SER A 164 2.28 -1.74 -10.05
CA SER A 164 2.60 -0.33 -9.86
C SER A 164 2.76 0.41 -11.19
N LEU A 165 2.45 1.71 -11.17
CA LEU A 165 2.68 2.59 -12.33
C LEU A 165 4.18 2.75 -12.62
N THR A 166 5.01 2.84 -11.59
CA THR A 166 6.48 2.90 -11.74
C THR A 166 7.01 1.65 -12.44
N HIS A 167 6.46 0.47 -12.15
CA HIS A 167 6.84 -0.75 -12.87
C HIS A 167 6.47 -0.69 -14.35
N SER A 168 5.18 -0.52 -14.67
CA SER A 168 4.69 -0.58 -16.06
C SER A 168 5.18 0.59 -16.94
N MET A 169 5.39 1.77 -16.35
CA MET A 169 5.80 2.97 -17.10
C MET A 169 7.31 3.17 -17.15
N VAL A 170 8.07 2.66 -16.17
CA VAL A 170 9.53 2.86 -16.11
C VAL A 170 10.27 1.53 -16.17
N THR A 171 10.14 0.69 -15.13
CA THR A 171 10.96 -0.53 -14.99
C THR A 171 10.81 -1.49 -16.17
N GLU A 172 9.57 -1.82 -16.55
CA GLU A 172 9.28 -2.74 -17.66
C GLU A 172 9.72 -2.18 -19.02
N LYS A 173 9.50 -0.87 -19.24
CA LYS A 173 9.95 -0.18 -20.46
C LYS A 173 11.47 -0.28 -20.60
N LEU A 174 12.20 0.07 -19.54
CA LEU A 174 13.66 -0.01 -19.54
C LEU A 174 14.14 -1.47 -19.69
N LYS A 175 13.55 -2.44 -19.00
CA LYS A 175 13.87 -3.88 -19.17
C LYS A 175 13.64 -4.35 -20.62
N THR A 176 12.69 -3.76 -21.33
CA THR A 176 12.40 -4.05 -22.75
C THR A 176 13.07 -3.08 -23.75
N LYS A 177 14.06 -2.30 -23.30
CA LYS A 177 14.82 -1.31 -24.10
C LYS A 177 13.95 -0.24 -24.78
N LYS A 178 12.81 0.08 -24.17
CA LYS A 178 11.90 1.15 -24.58
C LYS A 178 12.09 2.38 -23.70
N SER A 179 11.80 3.56 -24.23
CA SER A 179 11.80 4.79 -23.43
C SER A 179 10.78 4.71 -22.31
N ALA A 180 11.18 5.20 -21.13
CA ALA A 180 10.29 5.32 -19.98
C ALA A 180 9.18 6.32 -20.27
N GLN A 181 8.02 6.07 -19.66
CA GLN A 181 6.87 6.96 -19.65
C GLN A 181 6.64 7.44 -18.22
N TRP A 182 5.98 8.59 -18.07
CA TRP A 182 5.65 9.12 -16.75
C TRP A 182 4.27 9.73 -16.77
N ILE A 183 3.39 9.33 -15.85
CA ILE A 183 2.04 9.92 -15.77
C ILE A 183 2.11 11.28 -15.06
N GLY A 184 1.39 12.27 -15.59
CA GLY A 184 1.32 13.61 -15.02
C GLY A 184 2.56 14.44 -15.35
N ASP A 185 2.93 15.34 -14.44
CA ASP A 185 4.07 16.24 -14.62
C ASP A 185 5.32 15.64 -13.97
N PRO A 186 6.33 15.21 -14.76
CA PRO A 186 7.52 14.56 -14.23
C PRO A 186 8.42 15.51 -13.43
N ARG A 187 8.15 16.82 -13.44
CA ARG A 187 8.90 17.82 -12.66
C ARG A 187 8.39 17.96 -11.23
N LYS A 188 7.23 17.37 -10.91
CA LYS A 188 6.67 17.36 -9.56
C LYS A 188 7.39 16.35 -8.69
N ILE A 189 7.51 16.68 -7.41
CA ILE A 189 8.07 15.77 -6.41
C ILE A 189 7.02 14.70 -6.10
N HIS A 190 7.44 13.44 -6.03
CA HIS A 190 6.56 12.33 -5.71
C HIS A 190 7.25 11.35 -4.76
N SER A 191 6.75 11.25 -3.54
CA SER A 191 7.20 10.23 -2.58
C SER A 191 6.74 8.83 -3.01
N PHE A 192 7.65 7.84 -3.00
CA PHE A 192 7.32 6.45 -3.23
C PHE A 192 7.76 5.57 -2.06
N THR A 193 6.88 4.67 -1.62
CA THR A 193 7.22 3.71 -0.56
C THR A 193 7.86 2.47 -1.19
N TYR A 194 9.08 2.14 -0.73
CA TYR A 194 9.78 0.92 -1.14
C TYR A 194 9.09 -0.30 -0.49
N THR A 195 8.63 -1.26 -1.28
CA THR A 195 7.75 -2.31 -0.76
C THR A 195 8.40 -3.23 0.30
N PRO A 196 9.69 -3.58 0.24
CA PRO A 196 10.36 -4.27 1.35
C PRO A 196 10.34 -3.47 2.65
N ASP A 197 10.54 -2.16 2.60
CA ASP A 197 10.47 -1.30 3.80
C ASP A 197 9.04 -1.24 4.36
N ALA A 198 8.03 -1.17 3.50
CA ALA A 198 6.64 -1.24 3.93
C ALA A 198 6.32 -2.56 4.64
N GLY A 199 6.73 -3.71 4.06
CA GLY A 199 6.54 -5.02 4.68
C GLY A 199 7.22 -5.12 6.05
N ARG A 200 8.47 -4.63 6.14
CA ARG A 200 9.22 -4.54 7.40
C ARG A 200 8.52 -3.65 8.43
N ALA A 201 8.04 -2.47 8.02
CA ALA A 201 7.35 -1.54 8.89
C ALA A 201 6.06 -2.14 9.46
N VAL A 202 5.26 -2.80 8.63
CA VAL A 202 4.03 -3.49 9.06
C VAL A 202 4.34 -4.62 10.05
N ALA A 203 5.40 -5.40 9.81
CA ALA A 203 5.82 -6.48 10.72
C ALA A 203 6.21 -5.92 12.10
N ILE A 204 7.03 -4.86 12.13
CA ILE A 204 7.47 -4.20 13.37
C ILE A 204 6.26 -3.64 14.14
N LEU A 205 5.39 -2.89 13.45
CA LEU A 205 4.23 -2.26 14.06
C LEU A 205 3.25 -3.29 14.62
N GLY A 206 2.92 -4.34 13.85
CA GLY A 206 2.01 -5.40 14.28
C GLY A 206 2.51 -6.18 15.50
N ASN A 207 3.82 -6.20 15.73
CA ASN A 207 4.46 -6.85 16.87
C ASN A 207 4.91 -5.87 17.97
N THR A 208 4.46 -4.62 17.93
CA THR A 208 4.76 -3.60 18.95
C THR A 208 3.49 -3.18 19.68
N THR A 209 3.31 -3.63 20.93
CA THR A 209 2.09 -3.31 21.72
C THR A 209 1.81 -1.81 21.81
N SER A 210 2.84 -0.97 21.98
CA SER A 210 2.68 0.49 22.06
C SER A 210 2.32 1.19 20.73
N ALA A 211 2.31 0.47 19.61
CA ALA A 211 1.97 1.01 18.30
C ALA A 211 0.47 0.96 17.98
N PHE A 212 -0.32 0.16 18.70
CA PHE A 212 -1.76 0.06 18.51
C PHE A 212 -2.50 1.33 18.94
N ASN A 213 -3.72 1.46 18.42
CA ASN A 213 -4.65 2.58 18.59
C ASN A 213 -4.15 3.89 17.99
N GLN A 214 -3.37 3.78 16.90
CA GLN A 214 -2.75 4.91 16.22
C GLN A 214 -2.78 4.74 14.70
N THR A 215 -2.64 5.85 13.99
CA THR A 215 -2.23 5.85 12.58
C THR A 215 -0.71 5.92 12.50
N TRP A 216 -0.14 5.26 11.49
CA TRP A 216 1.28 5.30 11.12
C TRP A 216 1.42 5.52 9.62
N HIS A 217 2.44 6.25 9.21
CA HIS A 217 2.97 6.21 7.85
C HIS A 217 4.07 5.16 7.78
N ALA A 218 4.00 4.27 6.78
CA ALA A 218 4.96 3.22 6.53
C ALA A 218 6.32 3.82 6.15
N LEU A 219 7.40 3.14 6.56
CA LEU A 219 8.76 3.58 6.32
C LEU A 219 8.99 3.94 4.84
N THR A 220 9.26 5.21 4.57
CA THR A 220 9.38 5.81 3.24
C THR A 220 10.52 6.81 3.21
N SER A 221 11.30 6.84 2.12
CA SER A 221 12.44 7.75 1.99
C SER A 221 12.02 9.21 2.13
N GLN A 222 12.74 9.97 2.98
CA GLN A 222 12.58 11.42 3.10
C GLN A 222 13.17 12.19 1.92
N GLU A 223 13.91 11.52 1.02
CA GLU A 223 14.46 12.15 -0.17
C GLU A 223 13.34 12.78 -1.01
N LYS A 224 13.61 13.98 -1.54
CA LYS A 224 12.71 14.63 -2.49
C LYS A 224 13.15 14.25 -3.89
N ILE A 225 12.32 13.48 -4.59
CA ILE A 225 12.60 13.03 -5.95
C ILE A 225 11.47 13.43 -6.90
N THR A 226 11.84 13.95 -8.07
CA THR A 226 10.90 14.17 -9.18
C THR A 226 10.81 12.94 -10.08
N GLY A 227 9.78 12.87 -10.91
CA GLY A 227 9.69 11.84 -11.95
C GLY A 227 10.87 11.82 -12.91
N GLU A 228 11.37 13.00 -13.29
CA GLU A 228 12.59 13.14 -14.11
C GLU A 228 13.82 12.53 -13.41
N GLN A 229 14.01 12.82 -12.13
CA GLN A 229 15.12 12.28 -11.34
C GLN A 229 15.00 10.77 -11.16
N TYR A 230 13.80 10.25 -10.88
CA TYR A 230 13.52 8.82 -10.79
C TYR A 230 13.88 8.11 -12.10
N VAL A 231 13.37 8.59 -13.24
CA VAL A 231 13.61 7.98 -14.56
C VAL A 231 15.07 8.08 -14.96
N ARG A 232 15.75 9.20 -14.65
CA ARG A 232 17.19 9.36 -14.90
C ARG A 232 17.99 8.30 -14.17
N MET A 233 17.78 8.16 -12.88
CA MET A 233 18.45 7.17 -12.05
C MET A 233 18.16 5.74 -12.51
N ALA A 234 16.91 5.44 -12.86
CA ALA A 234 16.52 4.13 -13.41
C ALA A 234 17.22 3.85 -14.75
N SER A 235 17.34 4.86 -15.62
CA SER A 235 18.00 4.74 -16.92
C SER A 235 19.51 4.49 -16.77
N GLU A 236 20.15 5.15 -15.81
CA GLU A 236 21.56 4.93 -15.45
C GLU A 236 21.80 3.48 -15.02
N PHE A 237 20.98 2.95 -14.10
CA PHE A 237 21.08 1.55 -13.67
C PHE A 237 20.75 0.53 -14.77
N ALA A 238 19.88 0.89 -15.71
CA ALA A 238 19.55 0.07 -16.86
C ALA A 238 20.59 0.15 -18.00
N GLY A 239 21.62 1.01 -17.88
CA GLY A 239 22.61 1.23 -18.94
C GLY A 239 22.01 1.84 -20.21
N GLN A 240 20.97 2.68 -20.07
CA GLN A 240 20.23 3.28 -21.19
C GLN A 240 20.27 4.81 -21.15
N PRO A 241 20.17 5.48 -22.32
CA PRO A 241 20.11 6.93 -22.37
C PRO A 241 18.82 7.43 -21.71
N TYR A 242 18.92 8.51 -20.95
CA TYR A 242 17.77 9.16 -20.35
C TYR A 242 16.79 9.65 -21.43
N LYS A 243 15.59 9.07 -21.44
CA LYS A 243 14.44 9.51 -22.23
C LYS A 243 13.17 9.29 -21.42
N ILE A 244 12.38 10.36 -21.28
CA ILE A 244 11.10 10.34 -20.58
C ILE A 244 9.99 10.83 -21.51
N GLN A 245 8.86 10.14 -21.53
CA GLN A 245 7.66 10.55 -22.24
C GLN A 245 6.56 10.87 -21.22
N PRO A 246 6.29 12.17 -20.97
CA PRO A 246 5.18 12.56 -20.11
C PRO A 246 3.85 12.13 -20.73
N LEU A 247 2.95 11.60 -19.91
CA LEU A 247 1.59 11.24 -20.24
C LEU A 247 0.65 12.14 -19.44
N PRO A 248 0.28 13.32 -19.98
CA PRO A 248 -0.60 14.26 -19.30
C PRO A 248 -2.02 13.72 -19.18
N LYS A 249 -2.84 14.35 -18.33
CA LYS A 249 -4.23 13.93 -18.05
C LYS A 249 -5.09 13.68 -19.28
N TRP A 250 -4.98 14.51 -20.31
CA TRP A 250 -5.74 14.30 -21.56
C TRP A 250 -5.30 13.01 -22.28
N GLY A 251 -4.00 12.68 -22.24
CA GLY A 251 -3.46 11.43 -22.78
C GLY A 251 -3.91 10.22 -21.96
N VAL A 252 -3.92 10.32 -20.63
CA VAL A 252 -4.47 9.28 -19.74
C VAL A 252 -5.95 9.04 -20.05
N ARG A 253 -6.75 10.12 -20.23
CA ARG A 253 -8.17 10.01 -20.60
C ARG A 253 -8.37 9.32 -21.95
N ALA A 254 -7.58 9.68 -22.96
CA ALA A 254 -7.66 9.07 -24.28
C ALA A 254 -7.31 7.57 -24.23
N LEU A 255 -6.21 7.20 -23.58
CA LEU A 255 -5.82 5.80 -23.39
C LEU A 255 -6.81 5.03 -22.50
N GLY A 256 -7.46 5.71 -21.55
CA GLY A 256 -8.51 5.16 -20.70
C GLY A 256 -9.76 4.67 -21.45
N ILE A 257 -9.96 5.08 -22.71
CA ILE A 257 -11.02 4.50 -23.56
C ILE A 257 -10.73 3.02 -23.81
N PHE A 258 -9.47 2.66 -24.03
CA PHE A 258 -9.03 1.30 -24.35
C PHE A 258 -8.47 0.53 -23.16
N ILE A 259 -7.93 1.22 -22.15
CA ILE A 259 -7.26 0.63 -20.97
C ILE A 259 -8.08 0.95 -19.71
N PRO A 260 -8.89 0.00 -19.20
CA PRO A 260 -9.79 0.26 -18.06
C PRO A 260 -9.09 0.79 -16.81
N VAL A 261 -7.88 0.31 -16.50
CA VAL A 261 -7.13 0.78 -15.32
C VAL A 261 -6.78 2.27 -15.43
N LEU A 262 -6.40 2.75 -16.62
CA LEU A 262 -6.11 4.17 -16.82
C LEU A 262 -7.37 5.03 -16.71
N ARG A 263 -8.52 4.53 -17.15
CA ARG A 263 -9.82 5.20 -16.96
C ARG A 263 -10.12 5.44 -15.48
N GLU A 264 -9.94 4.39 -14.69
CA GLU A 264 -10.15 4.43 -13.24
C GLU A 264 -9.12 5.30 -12.52
N PHE A 265 -7.94 5.47 -13.11
CA PHE A 265 -6.85 6.28 -12.57
C PHE A 265 -7.03 7.79 -12.80
N VAL A 266 -7.85 8.24 -13.75
CA VAL A 266 -8.01 9.67 -14.08
C VAL A 266 -8.35 10.55 -12.88
N GLU A 267 -9.14 10.03 -11.92
CA GLU A 267 -9.49 10.76 -10.69
C GLU A 267 -8.34 10.91 -9.70
N MET A 268 -7.28 10.11 -9.85
CA MET A 268 -6.08 10.14 -9.01
C MET A 268 -4.96 11.01 -9.58
N MET A 269 -5.17 11.62 -10.76
CA MET A 269 -4.20 12.51 -11.40
C MET A 269 -3.74 13.67 -10.51
N TYR A 270 -4.54 14.08 -9.51
CA TYR A 270 -4.13 15.14 -8.58
C TYR A 270 -2.82 14.82 -7.85
N GLN A 271 -2.51 13.53 -7.61
CA GLN A 271 -1.26 13.11 -6.98
C GLN A 271 -0.04 13.30 -7.90
N TYR A 272 -0.24 13.29 -9.22
CA TYR A 272 0.81 13.36 -10.24
C TYR A 272 0.88 14.71 -10.96
N GLU A 273 -0.05 15.62 -10.66
CA GLU A 273 -0.10 17.00 -11.18
C GLU A 273 0.41 18.02 -10.15
N ASN A 274 0.62 17.61 -8.90
CA ASN A 274 1.07 18.44 -7.78
C ASN A 274 2.23 17.75 -7.05
N ASP A 275 2.95 18.51 -6.21
CA ASP A 275 3.95 17.89 -5.35
C ASP A 275 3.26 17.00 -4.31
N TYR A 276 3.78 15.79 -4.17
CA TYR A 276 3.21 14.72 -3.35
C TYR A 276 4.25 14.29 -2.31
N PHE A 277 4.09 14.83 -1.10
CA PHE A 277 5.02 14.66 0.01
C PHE A 277 4.43 13.74 1.08
N PHE A 278 5.20 12.73 1.49
CA PHE A 278 4.80 11.75 2.50
C PHE A 278 5.86 11.69 3.60
N ASP A 279 5.47 11.87 4.87
CA ASP A 279 6.38 11.91 6.02
C ASP A 279 6.17 10.71 6.94
N SER A 280 7.16 9.82 6.99
CA SER A 280 7.20 8.69 7.92
C SER A 280 8.12 8.92 9.13
N SER A 281 8.48 10.16 9.45
CA SER A 281 9.42 10.49 10.54
C SER A 281 8.91 10.03 11.91
N LYS A 282 7.59 9.89 12.10
CA LYS A 282 7.01 9.27 13.31
C LYS A 282 7.53 7.83 13.50
N PHE A 283 7.51 7.02 12.45
CA PHE A 283 8.05 5.66 12.47
C PHE A 283 9.56 5.68 12.73
N GLU A 284 10.30 6.49 11.97
CA GLU A 284 11.77 6.53 12.05
C GLU A 284 12.24 6.95 13.45
N LYS A 285 11.63 7.99 14.04
CA LYS A 285 11.94 8.45 15.42
C LYS A 285 11.61 7.38 16.45
N LYS A 286 10.50 6.65 16.29
CA LYS A 286 10.07 5.62 17.25
C LYS A 286 10.98 4.40 17.25
N PHE A 287 11.45 3.97 16.08
CA PHE A 287 12.16 2.70 15.92
C PHE A 287 13.66 2.85 15.61
N GLY A 288 14.15 4.06 15.32
CA GLY A 288 15.55 4.31 14.96
C GLY A 288 15.95 3.67 13.63
N ILE A 289 14.99 3.43 12.73
CA ILE A 289 15.20 2.79 11.43
C ILE A 289 15.01 3.85 10.35
N ILE A 290 15.95 3.88 9.40
CA ILE A 290 15.92 4.78 8.24
C ILE A 290 15.45 4.00 7.02
N ALA A 291 14.66 4.66 6.17
CA ALA A 291 14.19 4.08 4.93
C ALA A 291 15.32 3.83 3.92
N THR A 292 15.10 2.88 3.02
CA THR A 292 15.97 2.62 1.87
C THR A 292 15.95 3.83 0.94
N SER A 293 17.14 4.30 0.54
CA SER A 293 17.27 5.40 -0.44
C SER A 293 16.61 5.06 -1.78
N TYR A 294 16.17 6.07 -2.55
CA TYR A 294 15.65 5.80 -3.89
C TYR A 294 16.70 5.14 -4.78
N LYS A 295 17.98 5.53 -4.63
CA LYS A 295 19.09 4.92 -5.38
C LYS A 295 19.18 3.43 -5.18
N THR A 296 19.20 2.98 -3.93
CA THR A 296 19.25 1.54 -3.63
C THR A 296 17.98 0.83 -4.11
N GLY A 297 16.79 1.36 -3.77
CA GLY A 297 15.54 0.71 -4.14
C GLY A 297 15.31 0.61 -5.65
N ILE A 298 15.67 1.64 -6.42
CA ILE A 298 15.56 1.65 -7.89
C ILE A 298 16.54 0.64 -8.50
N ALA A 299 17.78 0.59 -8.00
CA ALA A 299 18.77 -0.39 -8.45
C ALA A 299 18.27 -1.83 -8.23
N GLU A 300 17.73 -2.12 -7.05
CA GLU A 300 17.19 -3.44 -6.73
C GLU A 300 15.94 -3.79 -7.55
N THR A 301 15.10 -2.81 -7.84
CA THR A 301 13.90 -2.98 -8.68
C THR A 301 14.25 -3.37 -10.13
N LEU A 302 15.41 -2.93 -10.62
CA LEU A 302 15.86 -3.16 -12.00
C LEU A 302 16.63 -4.48 -12.20
N ARG A 303 17.09 -5.12 -11.12
CA ARG A 303 17.65 -6.48 -11.18
C ARG A 303 16.60 -7.46 -11.72
#